data_AF-Q3B502-F1
#
_entry.id   AF-Q3B502-F1
#
_cell.length_a   1.000
_cell.length_b   1.000
_cell.length_c   1.000
_cell.angle_alpha   90.00
_cell.angle_beta   90.00
_cell.angle_gamma   90.00
#
_symmetry.space_group_name_H-M   'P 1'
#
loop_
_entity.id
_entity.type
_entity.pdbx_description
1 polymer ?
#
loop_
_entity_poly.entity_id
_entity_poly.type
_entity_poly.pdbx_seq_one_letter_code
_entity_poly.pdbx_strand_id
1 'polypeptide(L)' 'MVFLGRKINEIVQNEMSDEGAVKEQLMKLQFRFEMDELSEEEYDRLEDELLSTLAEIRAQKENR' A
#
# COMPACT_ATOMS: atom_id res chain seq x y z
N MET A 1 14.24 6.88 -18.12
CA MET A 1 13.58 5.83 -17.33
C MET A 1 12.69 6.50 -16.28
N VAL A 2 11.38 6.46 -16.56
CA VAL A 2 10.15 6.61 -15.73
C VAL A 2 10.29 7.24 -14.32
N PHE A 3 9.90 8.49 -14.02
CA PHE A 3 8.60 9.20 -14.02
C PHE A 3 7.44 8.57 -13.19
N LEU A 4 7.67 7.53 -12.38
CA LEU A 4 6.57 6.86 -11.63
C LEU A 4 6.33 7.44 -10.22
N GLY A 5 7.37 7.87 -9.51
CA GLY A 5 7.23 8.37 -8.13
C GLY A 5 6.29 9.59 -7.98
N ARG A 6 6.17 10.42 -9.03
CA ARG A 6 5.23 11.56 -9.03
C ARG A 6 3.77 11.15 -9.27
N LYS A 7 3.53 10.10 -10.06
CA LYS A 7 2.19 9.64 -10.41
C LYS A 7 1.52 8.86 -9.27
N ILE A 8 2.34 8.18 -8.46
CA ILE A 8 1.90 7.45 -7.25
C ILE A 8 1.30 8.41 -6.22
N ASN A 9 1.94 9.57 -6.03
CA ASN A 9 1.44 10.59 -5.10
C ASN A 9 0.07 11.13 -5.55
N GLU A 10 -0.14 11.39 -6.85
CA GLU A 10 -1.40 11.96 -7.37
C GLU A 10 -2.63 11.04 -7.23
N ILE A 11 -2.46 9.73 -7.35
CA ILE A 11 -3.58 8.77 -7.22
C ILE A 11 -4.02 8.62 -5.76
N VAL A 12 -3.09 8.78 -4.81
CA VAL A 12 -3.35 8.62 -3.38
C VAL A 12 -3.74 9.95 -2.71
N GLN A 13 -3.19 11.08 -3.17
CA GLN A 13 -3.51 12.42 -2.64
C GLN A 13 -5.00 12.77 -2.79
N ASN A 14 -5.72 12.18 -3.74
CA ASN A 14 -7.16 12.41 -3.91
C ASN A 14 -8.03 11.73 -2.84
N GLU A 15 -7.47 10.78 -2.08
CA GLU A 15 -8.09 10.19 -0.88
C GLU A 15 -7.16 10.40 0.32
N MET A 16 -7.13 11.61 0.91
CA MET A 16 -6.54 11.87 2.24
C MET A 16 -7.29 11.07 3.33
N SER A 17 -7.14 9.75 3.33
CA SER A 17 -7.68 8.87 4.37
C SER A 17 -6.62 7.84 4.76
N ASP A 18 -6.69 7.34 5.98
CA ASP A 18 -5.76 6.32 6.50
C ASP A 18 -5.67 5.09 5.58
N GLU A 19 -6.78 4.76 4.90
CA GLU A 19 -6.84 3.69 3.90
C GLU A 19 -6.06 4.01 2.62
N GLY A 20 -6.04 5.27 2.18
CA GLY A 20 -5.28 5.70 1.01
C GLY A 20 -3.77 5.51 1.23
N ALA A 21 -3.28 5.85 2.42
CA ALA A 21 -1.89 5.67 2.80
C ALA A 21 -1.46 4.18 2.83
N VAL A 22 -2.34 3.28 3.27
CA VAL A 22 -2.05 1.83 3.27
C VAL A 22 -2.05 1.27 1.84
N LYS A 23 -3.00 1.70 0.99
CA LYS A 23 -3.02 1.32 -0.44
C LYS A 23 -1.75 1.80 -1.18
N GLU A 24 -1.24 2.99 -0.86
CA GLU A 24 0.03 3.46 -1.42
C GLU A 24 1.20 2.55 -1.07
N GLN A 25 1.26 2.10 0.18
CA GLN A 25 2.31 1.21 0.65
C GLN A 25 2.23 -0.16 -0.01
N LEU A 26 1.02 -0.71 -0.19
CA LEU A 26 0.80 -1.95 -0.95
C LEU A 26 1.31 -1.83 -2.39
N MET A 27 0.99 -0.73 -3.09
CA MET A 27 1.49 -0.51 -4.45
C MET A 27 3.02 -0.40 -4.50
N LYS A 28 3.64 0.27 -3.53
CA LYS A 28 5.11 0.34 -3.43
C LYS A 28 5.72 -1.03 -3.15
N LEU A 29 5.09 -1.84 -2.30
CA LEU A 29 5.52 -3.19 -1.97
C LEU A 29 5.52 -4.08 -3.22
N GLN A 30 4.42 -4.06 -3.99
CA GLN A 30 4.30 -4.80 -5.24
C GLN A 30 5.36 -4.40 -6.27
N PHE A 31 5.63 -3.10 -6.42
CA PHE A 31 6.68 -2.63 -7.32
C PHE A 31 8.08 -3.14 -6.92
N ARG A 32 8.39 -3.16 -5.63
CA ARG A 32 9.68 -3.68 -5.12
C ARG A 32 9.82 -5.17 -5.37
N PHE A 33 8.74 -5.94 -5.20
CA PHE A 33 8.71 -7.36 -5.54
C PHE A 33 8.90 -7.60 -7.05
N GLU A 34 8.23 -6.82 -7.91
CA GLU A 34 8.40 -6.88 -9.37
C GLU A 34 9.82 -6.54 -9.84
N MET A 35 10.59 -5.81 -9.03
CA MET A 35 12.00 -5.48 -9.28
C MET A 35 12.98 -6.51 -8.68
N ASP A 36 12.49 -7.65 -8.17
CA ASP A 36 13.27 -8.65 -7.43
C ASP A 36 14.02 -8.07 -6.21
N GLU A 37 13.54 -6.94 -5.65
CA GLU A 37 14.11 -6.33 -4.43
C GLU A 37 13.61 -6.98 -3.14
N LEU A 38 12.60 -7.85 -3.24
CA LEU A 38 11.98 -8.58 -2.14
C LEU A 38 11.85 -10.05 -2.52
N SER A 39 12.12 -10.94 -1.58
CA SER A 39 11.73 -12.34 -1.73
C SER A 39 10.21 -12.51 -1.59
N GLU A 40 9.68 -13.61 -2.10
CA GLU A 40 8.25 -13.97 -1.95
C GLU A 40 7.84 -14.03 -0.48
N GLU A 41 8.66 -14.62 0.39
CA GLU A 41 8.38 -14.70 1.84
C GLU A 41 8.34 -13.31 2.51
N GLU A 42 9.21 -12.39 2.09
CA GLU A 42 9.21 -11.01 2.60
C GLU A 42 8.02 -10.22 2.06
N TYR A 43 7.66 -10.43 0.79
CA TYR A 43 6.49 -9.83 0.18
C TYR A 43 5.22 -10.25 0.92
N ASP A 44 5.00 -11.56 1.09
CA ASP A 44 3.81 -12.11 1.74
C ASP A 44 3.65 -11.56 3.16
N ARG A 45 4.74 -11.56 3.94
CA ARG A 45 4.72 -11.05 5.32
C ARG A 45 4.33 -9.57 5.40
N LEU A 46 4.89 -8.75 4.51
CA LEU A 46 4.63 -7.31 4.48
C LEU A 46 3.24 -6.99 3.90
N GLU A 47 2.78 -7.78 2.94
CA GLU A 47 1.45 -7.66 2.36
C GLU A 47 0.38 -7.97 3.40
N ASP A 48 0.54 -9.06 4.16
CA ASP A 48 -0.36 -9.44 5.25
C ASP A 48 -0.47 -8.35 6.33
N GLU A 49 0.64 -7.73 6.72
CA GLU A 49 0.65 -6.65 7.72
C GLU A 49 -0.12 -5.41 7.22
N LEU A 50 0.09 -5.03 5.97
CA LEU A 50 -0.61 -3.89 5.36
C LEU A 50 -2.10 -4.18 5.17
N LEU A 51 -2.47 -5.39 4.74
CA LEU A 51 -3.87 -5.80 4.60
C LEU A 51 -4.59 -5.89 5.95
N SER A 52 -3.92 -6.36 7.00
CA SER A 52 -4.46 -6.34 8.37
C SER A 52 -4.74 -4.91 8.82
N THR A 53 -3.78 -4.00 8.61
CA THR A 53 -3.94 -2.57 8.93
C THR A 53 -5.12 -1.95 8.18
N LEU A 54 -5.28 -2.28 6.90
CA LEU A 54 -6.42 -1.83 6.09
C LEU A 54 -7.75 -2.32 6.63
N ALA A 55 -7.81 -3.59 7.06
CA ALA A 55 -9.00 -4.18 7.66
C ALA A 55 -9.39 -3.48 8.97
N GLU A 56 -8.41 -3.16 9.83
CA GLU A 56 -8.64 -2.41 11.07
C GLU A 56 -9.19 -1.01 10.81
N ILE A 57 -8.59 -0.28 9.86
CA ILE A 57 -9.06 1.07 9.47
C ILE A 57 -10.50 1.01 8.97
N ARG A 58 -10.85 0.00 8.15
CA ARG A 58 -12.22 -0.19 7.66
C ARG A 58 -13.19 -0.50 8.80
N ALA A 59 -12.82 -1.40 9.71
CA ALA A 59 -13.63 -1.73 10.88
C ALA A 59 -13.85 -0.52 11.79
N GLN A 60 -12.87 0.37 11.92
CA GLN A 60 -13.02 1.62 12.68
C GLN A 60 -13.94 2.62 11.99
N LYS A 61 -13.90 2.73 10.66
CA LYS A 61 -14.80 3.59 9.90
C LYS A 61 -16.26 3.10 9.94
N GLU A 62 -16.47 1.78 9.94
CA GLU A 62 -17.81 1.17 9.96
C GLU A 62 -18.49 1.27 11.33
N ASN A 63 -17.72 1.33 12.42
CA ASN A 63 -18.23 1.48 13.78
C ASN A 63 -18.44 2.95 14.23
N ARG A 64 -18.33 3.93 13.32
CA ARG A 64 -18.40 5.37 13.64
C ARG A 64 -19.61 6.04 12.99
#